data_AF-A0A7J2ZDT4-F1
#
_entry.id   AF-A0A7J2ZDT4-F1
#
_cell.length_a   1.000
_cell.length_b   1.000
_cell.length_c   1.000
_cell.angle_alpha   90.00
_cell.angle_beta   90.00
_cell.angle_gamma   90.00
#
_symmetry.space_group_name_H-M   'P 1'
#
loop_
_entity.id
_entity.type
_entity.pdbx_description
1 polymer ?
#
loop_
_entity_poly.entity_id
_entity_poly.type
_entity_poly.pdbx_seq_one_letter_code
_entity_poly.pdbx_strand_id
1 'polypeptide(L)'
;MTEKNVAVPKGRFVLYRDLDGTSYEVDLPLTSYVDAGELRNRLGLPSYIDLSYFPMKSAMVVLWAAVNAPKLHELYPNAFEKVVSKNPIPALLFGGAAVKIHCPSANAGGPLERPIKDTDFIVPKKQGIDFYKLLLKMDRAFGTQYKSFATANDRRFNAWRHGERYRLTTINDVTAEGLPKITVLDLFCDVIDLRHRVDVREAFQNYKENLYTIGLENLIISKAQFILDMPKECAEELKKCECDYRILSYPYYAKDKIIVGMEEKDVKDVCAIFLDHEIGVGAEKIDAHKMRRILEKDKKLALTVTLNLKNIVEKPEVLKRWMSKNEISTVIHRIQELLKALPIIDKKWDKPWWNTAVETPIIE
;
A
#
# COMPACT_ATOMS: atom_id res chain seq x y z
N MET A 1 30.87 20.72 -5.22
CA MET A 1 30.60 19.99 -3.96
C MET A 1 31.27 18.64 -4.09
N THR A 2 32.31 18.41 -3.31
CA THR A 2 33.09 17.17 -3.31
C THR A 2 32.25 16.05 -2.68
N GLU A 3 31.93 15.03 -3.46
CA GLU A 3 31.44 13.75 -2.93
C GLU A 3 32.47 13.24 -1.93
N LYS A 4 32.15 13.35 -0.63
CA LYS A 4 32.91 12.62 0.38
C LYS A 4 32.68 11.15 0.07
N ASN A 5 33.75 10.46 -0.34
CA ASN A 5 33.81 9.00 -0.36
C ASN A 5 33.61 8.49 1.07
N VAL A 6 32.35 8.33 1.48
CA VAL A 6 32.00 7.68 2.74
C VAL A 6 32.36 6.21 2.56
N ALA A 7 33.35 5.75 3.31
CA ALA A 7 33.76 4.35 3.27
C ALA A 7 32.57 3.48 3.71
N VAL A 8 32.12 2.58 2.83
CA VAL A 8 31.01 1.68 3.13
C VAL A 8 31.41 0.78 4.30
N PRO A 9 30.61 0.73 5.38
CA PRO A 9 30.92 -0.08 6.55
C PRO A 9 31.09 -1.55 6.17
N LYS A 10 32.06 -2.21 6.79
CA LYS A 10 32.36 -3.63 6.60
C LYS A 10 32.18 -4.39 7.90
N GLY A 11 31.67 -5.61 7.81
CA GLY A 11 31.50 -6.51 8.94
C GLY A 11 30.03 -6.72 9.32
N ARG A 12 29.84 -7.36 10.48
CA ARG A 12 28.53 -7.82 10.94
C ARG A 12 27.77 -6.68 11.64
N PHE A 13 26.55 -6.40 11.18
CA PHE A 13 25.66 -5.38 11.69
C PHE A 13 24.44 -6.01 12.35
N VAL A 14 24.07 -5.54 13.55
CA VAL A 14 22.88 -6.00 14.27
C VAL A 14 21.68 -5.18 13.80
N LEU A 15 20.76 -5.83 13.07
CA LEU A 15 19.50 -5.24 12.62
C LEU A 15 18.54 -5.03 13.80
N TYR A 16 18.44 -6.03 14.67
CA TYR A 16 17.52 -6.05 15.79
C TYR A 16 17.97 -7.00 16.89
N ARG A 17 17.61 -6.71 18.14
CA ARG A 17 17.79 -7.61 19.28
C ARG A 17 16.46 -7.73 20.05
N ASP A 18 15.91 -8.94 20.10
CA ASP A 18 14.75 -9.27 20.92
C ASP A 18 15.07 -9.13 22.42
N LEU A 19 14.04 -8.99 23.26
CA LEU A 19 14.18 -8.92 24.71
C LEU A 19 14.79 -10.19 25.33
N ASP A 20 14.68 -11.33 24.64
CA ASP A 20 15.27 -12.61 25.05
C ASP A 20 16.76 -12.75 24.66
N GLY A 21 17.35 -11.72 24.06
CA GLY A 21 18.75 -11.70 23.62
C GLY A 21 18.98 -12.20 22.20
N THR A 22 17.96 -12.75 21.52
CA THR A 22 18.06 -13.17 20.12
C THR A 22 18.44 -11.97 19.25
N SER A 23 19.54 -12.08 18.51
CA SER A 23 20.03 -11.02 17.63
C SER A 23 19.86 -11.41 16.16
N TYR A 24 19.33 -10.47 15.36
CA TYR A 24 19.17 -10.61 13.92
C TYR A 24 20.20 -9.73 13.24
N GLU A 25 21.04 -10.33 12.40
CA GLU A 25 22.26 -9.69 11.91
C GLU A 25 22.42 -9.85 10.41
N VAL A 26 23.22 -8.98 9.81
CA VAL A 26 23.57 -9.01 8.39
C VAL A 26 25.02 -8.58 8.20
N ASP A 27 25.68 -9.10 7.17
CA ASP A 27 27.01 -8.64 6.78
C ASP A 27 26.89 -7.43 5.85
N LEU A 28 27.77 -6.45 6.06
CA LEU A 28 27.89 -5.24 5.24
C LEU A 28 29.12 -5.31 4.31
N PRO A 29 29.02 -4.78 3.08
CA PRO A 29 27.84 -4.14 2.49
C PRO A 29 26.71 -5.12 2.18
N LEU A 30 25.46 -4.62 2.16
CA LEU A 30 24.33 -5.42 1.71
C LEU A 30 24.55 -5.88 0.26
N THR A 31 24.07 -7.08 -0.05
CA THR A 31 24.24 -7.71 -1.37
C THR A 31 22.91 -7.80 -2.11
N SER A 32 22.98 -7.70 -3.44
CA SER A 32 21.92 -8.08 -4.37
C SER A 32 22.51 -9.00 -5.42
N TYR A 33 21.84 -10.12 -5.70
CA TYR A 33 22.22 -11.06 -6.76
C TYR A 33 21.31 -10.97 -7.99
N VAL A 34 20.36 -10.03 -7.95
CA VAL A 34 19.39 -9.81 -9.02
C VAL A 34 19.25 -8.34 -9.36
N ASP A 35 18.82 -8.07 -10.59
CA ASP A 35 18.47 -6.75 -11.07
C ASP A 35 16.95 -6.55 -11.01
N ALA A 36 16.49 -5.59 -10.20
CA ALA A 36 15.06 -5.32 -10.02
C ALA A 36 14.38 -4.81 -11.32
N GLY A 37 15.12 -4.12 -12.19
CA GLY A 37 14.62 -3.64 -13.48
C GLY A 37 14.38 -4.78 -14.46
N GLU A 38 15.29 -5.76 -14.51
CA GLU A 38 15.13 -6.97 -15.30
C GLU A 38 13.92 -7.78 -14.82
N LEU A 39 13.77 -7.97 -13.49
CA LEU A 39 12.63 -8.68 -12.93
C LEU A 39 11.31 -7.97 -13.18
N ARG A 40 11.27 -6.63 -13.09
CA ARG A 40 10.12 -5.81 -13.50
C ARG A 40 9.74 -6.06 -14.97
N ASN A 41 10.73 -6.06 -15.87
CA ASN A 41 10.49 -6.30 -17.29
C ASN A 41 9.96 -7.73 -17.53
N ARG A 42 10.50 -8.73 -16.84
CA ARG A 42 10.03 -10.14 -16.90
C ARG A 42 8.61 -10.32 -16.35
N LEU A 43 8.21 -9.48 -15.39
CA LEU A 43 6.83 -9.43 -14.89
C LEU A 43 5.86 -8.77 -15.88
N GLY A 44 6.37 -8.08 -16.91
CA GLY A 44 5.57 -7.29 -17.84
C GLY A 44 5.10 -5.95 -17.27
N LEU A 45 5.79 -5.44 -16.24
CA LEU A 45 5.42 -4.21 -15.57
C LEU A 45 5.97 -2.96 -16.29
N PRO A 46 5.27 -1.81 -16.24
CA PRO A 46 5.64 -0.60 -16.96
C PRO A 46 7.04 -0.06 -16.65
N SER A 47 7.71 0.50 -17.66
CA SER A 47 9.09 0.99 -17.52
C SER A 47 9.22 2.29 -16.72
N TYR A 48 8.13 3.04 -16.54
CA TYR A 48 8.11 4.29 -15.77
C TYR A 48 8.16 4.08 -14.26
N ILE A 49 7.97 2.85 -13.78
CA ILE A 49 8.02 2.56 -12.34
C ILE A 49 9.38 2.97 -11.81
N ASP A 50 9.38 3.93 -10.89
CA ASP A 50 10.61 4.44 -10.31
C ASP A 50 11.21 3.43 -9.32
N LEU A 51 12.31 2.83 -9.75
CA LEU A 51 13.09 1.91 -8.96
C LEU A 51 14.18 2.62 -8.16
N SER A 52 14.22 3.94 -8.06
CA SER A 52 15.12 4.65 -7.13
C SER A 52 14.76 4.33 -5.67
N TYR A 53 13.45 4.15 -5.40
CA TYR A 53 12.89 3.79 -4.10
C TYR A 53 13.22 2.34 -3.71
N PHE A 54 13.88 2.16 -2.56
CA PHE A 54 14.18 0.82 -2.02
C PHE A 54 12.95 -0.09 -1.91
N PRO A 55 11.79 0.38 -1.37
CA PRO A 55 10.60 -0.47 -1.30
C PRO A 55 10.11 -0.94 -2.68
N MET A 56 10.17 -0.09 -3.72
CA MET A 56 9.80 -0.51 -5.08
C MET A 56 10.75 -1.57 -5.64
N LYS A 57 12.08 -1.41 -5.45
CA LYS A 57 13.06 -2.44 -5.84
C LYS A 57 12.73 -3.78 -5.19
N SER A 58 12.49 -3.77 -3.88
CA SER A 58 12.14 -4.97 -3.10
C SER A 58 10.85 -5.61 -3.61
N ALA A 59 9.82 -4.80 -3.88
CA ALA A 59 8.55 -5.28 -4.37
C ALA A 59 8.65 -6.03 -5.70
N MET A 60 9.45 -5.55 -6.66
CA MET A 60 9.63 -6.23 -7.95
C MET A 60 10.22 -7.64 -7.76
N VAL A 61 11.19 -7.78 -6.86
CA VAL A 61 11.85 -9.07 -6.58
C VAL A 61 10.89 -10.01 -5.86
N VAL A 62 10.14 -9.51 -4.87
CA VAL A 62 9.13 -10.29 -4.15
C VAL A 62 8.02 -10.78 -5.08
N LEU A 63 7.48 -9.91 -5.94
CA LEU A 63 6.45 -10.29 -6.93
C LEU A 63 6.97 -11.36 -7.89
N TRP A 64 8.18 -11.19 -8.42
CA TRP A 64 8.77 -12.18 -9.31
C TRP A 64 8.98 -13.52 -8.61
N ALA A 65 9.48 -13.51 -7.38
CA ALA A 65 9.65 -14.72 -6.58
C ALA A 65 8.30 -15.40 -6.29
N ALA A 66 7.25 -14.63 -6.01
CA ALA A 66 5.89 -15.15 -5.78
C ALA A 66 5.33 -15.87 -7.01
N VAL A 67 5.49 -15.28 -8.19
CA VAL A 67 5.07 -15.88 -9.46
C VAL A 67 5.86 -17.17 -9.75
N ASN A 68 7.15 -17.20 -9.39
CA ASN A 68 8.03 -18.33 -9.62
C ASN A 68 8.10 -19.31 -8.45
N ALA A 69 7.27 -19.16 -7.41
CA ALA A 69 7.30 -19.99 -6.20
C ALA A 69 7.34 -21.51 -6.45
N PRO A 70 6.67 -22.08 -7.48
CA PRO A 70 6.79 -23.50 -7.81
C PRO A 70 8.20 -23.94 -8.22
N LYS A 71 8.98 -23.05 -8.84
CA LYS A 71 10.27 -23.35 -9.47
C LYS A 71 11.48 -22.84 -8.67
N LEU A 72 11.27 -22.09 -7.59
CA LEU A 72 12.38 -21.51 -6.82
C LEU A 72 13.36 -22.55 -6.28
N HIS A 73 12.90 -23.76 -5.99
CA HIS A 73 13.76 -24.85 -5.53
C HIS A 73 14.73 -25.37 -6.61
N GLU A 74 14.35 -25.27 -7.89
CA GLU A 74 15.22 -25.59 -9.03
C GLU A 74 16.18 -24.44 -9.31
N LEU A 75 15.69 -23.20 -9.24
CA LEU A 75 16.45 -22.00 -9.56
C LEU A 75 17.46 -21.61 -8.48
N TYR A 76 17.11 -21.86 -7.21
CA TYR A 76 17.89 -21.48 -6.03
C TYR A 76 17.90 -22.61 -5.00
N PRO A 77 18.47 -23.79 -5.32
CA PRO A 77 18.42 -24.97 -4.45
C PRO A 77 19.05 -24.75 -3.08
N ASN A 78 20.05 -23.86 -2.98
CA ASN A 78 20.71 -23.51 -1.72
C ASN A 78 19.83 -22.66 -0.78
N ALA A 79 18.81 -21.98 -1.31
CA ALA A 79 17.86 -21.20 -0.52
C ALA A 79 16.55 -21.99 -0.27
N PHE A 80 16.11 -22.73 -1.29
CA PHE A 80 14.83 -23.44 -1.30
C PHE A 80 15.05 -24.94 -1.54
N GLU A 81 15.34 -25.69 -0.49
CA GLU A 81 15.49 -27.16 -0.55
C GLU A 81 14.21 -27.91 -1.00
N LYS A 82 13.05 -27.28 -0.85
CA LYS A 82 11.74 -27.86 -1.17
C LYS A 82 10.89 -26.81 -1.88
N VAL A 83 9.92 -27.30 -2.66
CA VAL A 83 8.88 -26.48 -3.29
C VAL A 83 8.19 -25.62 -2.22
N VAL A 84 8.17 -24.30 -2.42
CA VAL A 84 7.54 -23.34 -1.49
C VAL A 84 6.02 -23.38 -1.61
N SER A 85 5.51 -23.34 -2.85
CA SER A 85 4.09 -23.48 -3.16
C SER A 85 3.94 -24.21 -4.49
N LYS A 86 2.96 -25.11 -4.61
CA LYS A 86 2.76 -25.90 -5.84
C LYS A 86 2.32 -25.05 -7.05
N ASN A 87 1.68 -23.92 -6.78
CA ASN A 87 1.20 -22.97 -7.78
C ASN A 87 1.86 -21.61 -7.56
N PRO A 88 1.91 -20.73 -8.59
CA PRO A 88 2.25 -19.33 -8.38
C PRO A 88 1.45 -18.73 -7.22
N ILE A 89 2.08 -17.90 -6.41
CA ILE A 89 1.41 -17.17 -5.35
C ILE A 89 0.99 -15.82 -5.95
N PRO A 90 -0.32 -15.52 -6.09
CA PRO A 90 -0.79 -14.25 -6.60
C PRO A 90 -0.68 -13.20 -5.49
N ALA A 91 0.55 -12.77 -5.20
CA ALA A 91 0.81 -11.65 -4.33
C ALA A 91 0.44 -10.35 -5.04
N LEU A 92 -0.43 -9.57 -4.39
CA LEU A 92 -0.90 -8.30 -4.89
C LEU A 92 -0.36 -7.18 -4.01
N LEU A 93 0.14 -6.13 -4.63
CA LEU A 93 0.43 -4.87 -3.95
C LEU A 93 -0.87 -4.08 -3.74
N PHE A 94 -0.90 -3.33 -2.65
CA PHE A 94 -1.83 -2.22 -2.49
C PHE A 94 -1.11 -1.02 -1.86
N GLY A 95 -1.84 0.03 -1.53
CA GLY A 95 -1.23 1.25 -0.99
C GLY A 95 -0.43 2.03 -2.04
N GLY A 96 0.60 2.75 -1.60
CA GLY A 96 1.35 3.67 -2.48
C GLY A 96 2.18 2.97 -3.56
N ALA A 97 2.68 1.77 -3.29
CA ALA A 97 3.44 0.99 -4.27
C ALA A 97 2.59 0.59 -5.48
N ALA A 98 1.34 0.17 -5.23
CA ALA A 98 0.40 -0.16 -6.29
C ALA A 98 -0.02 1.07 -7.11
N VAL A 99 -0.18 2.23 -6.46
CA VAL A 99 -0.43 3.50 -7.17
C VAL A 99 0.73 3.85 -8.09
N LYS A 100 1.98 3.71 -7.64
CA LYS A 100 3.16 3.91 -8.50
C LYS A 100 3.23 2.91 -9.67
N ILE A 101 2.65 1.72 -9.55
CA ILE A 101 2.59 0.78 -10.68
C ILE A 101 1.61 1.27 -11.75
N HIS A 102 0.44 1.76 -11.35
CA HIS A 102 -0.60 2.20 -12.29
C HIS A 102 -0.38 3.61 -12.85
N CYS A 103 0.19 4.51 -12.04
CA CYS A 103 0.11 5.95 -12.32
C CYS A 103 1.50 6.55 -12.63
N PRO A 104 1.81 6.87 -13.90
CA PRO A 104 3.00 7.65 -14.26
C PRO A 104 3.11 8.96 -13.47
N SER A 105 2.00 9.65 -13.19
CA SER A 105 1.98 10.90 -12.45
C SER A 105 2.42 10.80 -10.98
N ALA A 106 2.46 9.58 -10.42
CA ALA A 106 2.93 9.30 -9.07
C ALA A 106 4.41 8.85 -9.02
N ASN A 107 5.07 8.72 -10.16
CA ASN A 107 6.49 8.34 -10.27
C ASN A 107 7.40 9.55 -10.41
N ALA A 108 8.72 9.31 -10.52
CA ALA A 108 9.74 10.34 -10.66
C ALA A 108 9.39 11.39 -11.73
N GLY A 109 9.35 12.65 -11.33
CA GLY A 109 9.04 13.78 -12.22
C GLY A 109 7.55 14.02 -12.47
N GLY A 110 6.66 13.25 -11.84
CA GLY A 110 5.22 13.45 -11.92
C GLY A 110 4.69 14.49 -10.92
N PRO A 111 3.54 15.13 -11.19
CA PRO A 111 2.96 16.17 -10.31
C PRO A 111 2.52 15.64 -8.93
N LEU A 112 2.30 14.32 -8.83
CA LEU A 112 1.82 13.65 -7.62
C LEU A 112 2.89 12.70 -7.05
N GLU A 113 4.14 12.90 -7.44
CA GLU A 113 5.27 12.18 -6.89
C GLU A 113 5.33 12.37 -5.36
N ARG A 114 5.49 11.25 -4.66
CA ARG A 114 5.84 11.22 -3.25
C ARG A 114 6.68 9.99 -2.91
N PRO A 115 7.46 10.04 -1.83
CA PRO A 115 8.11 8.85 -1.30
C PRO A 115 7.09 7.86 -0.75
N ILE A 116 7.40 6.57 -0.86
CA ILE A 116 6.71 5.48 -0.15
C ILE A 116 7.64 4.97 0.95
N LYS A 117 7.08 4.72 2.14
CA LYS A 117 7.85 4.26 3.31
C LYS A 117 7.98 2.73 3.33
N ASP A 118 6.99 2.06 2.76
CA ASP A 118 6.75 0.63 2.83
C ASP A 118 5.96 0.12 1.61
N THR A 119 5.85 -1.19 1.52
CA THR A 119 5.05 -1.91 0.51
C THR A 119 4.09 -2.82 1.23
N ASP A 120 2.81 -2.76 0.87
CA ASP A 120 1.80 -3.62 1.47
C ASP A 120 1.44 -4.76 0.51
N PHE A 121 1.47 -6.00 1.01
CA PHE A 121 1.10 -7.18 0.24
C PHE A 121 -0.20 -7.79 0.74
N ILE A 122 -0.98 -8.33 -0.19
CA ILE A 122 -2.12 -9.19 0.08
C ILE A 122 -2.07 -10.44 -0.80
N VAL A 123 -2.33 -11.60 -0.20
CA VAL A 123 -2.29 -12.91 -0.86
C VAL A 123 -3.56 -13.72 -0.54
N PRO A 124 -3.86 -14.79 -1.28
CA PRO A 124 -4.92 -15.71 -0.89
C PRO A 124 -4.59 -16.33 0.47
N LYS A 125 -5.56 -16.38 1.39
CA LYS A 125 -5.36 -16.94 2.73
C LYS A 125 -4.74 -18.34 2.72
N LYS A 126 -5.17 -19.18 1.76
CA LYS A 126 -4.63 -20.54 1.55
C LYS A 126 -3.13 -20.60 1.22
N GLN A 127 -2.54 -19.51 0.73
CA GLN A 127 -1.13 -19.37 0.38
C GLN A 127 -0.39 -18.38 1.30
N GLY A 128 -1.06 -17.84 2.33
CA GLY A 128 -0.47 -16.86 3.25
C GLY A 128 0.79 -17.37 3.95
N ILE A 129 0.75 -18.60 4.46
CA ILE A 129 1.91 -19.22 5.10
C ILE A 129 3.05 -19.53 4.11
N ASP A 130 2.73 -19.88 2.87
CA ASP A 130 3.74 -20.15 1.83
C ASP A 130 4.45 -18.85 1.46
N PHE A 131 3.71 -17.75 1.31
CA PHE A 131 4.27 -16.43 1.04
C PHE A 131 5.10 -15.90 2.22
N TYR A 132 4.63 -16.10 3.45
CA TYR A 132 5.41 -15.79 4.65
C TYR A 132 6.76 -16.52 4.66
N LYS A 133 6.77 -17.84 4.37
CA LYS A 133 7.99 -18.65 4.28
C LYS A 133 8.88 -18.25 3.10
N LEU A 134 8.28 -17.81 1.99
CA LEU A 134 9.01 -17.27 0.85
C LEU A 134 9.85 -16.06 1.29
N LEU A 135 9.21 -15.09 1.94
CA LEU A 135 9.86 -13.84 2.40
C LEU A 135 11.05 -14.12 3.32
N LEU A 136 10.91 -15.05 4.27
CA LEU A 136 11.98 -15.45 5.20
C LEU A 136 13.23 -16.07 4.53
N LYS A 137 13.15 -16.42 3.25
CA LYS A 137 14.24 -17.04 2.49
C LYS A 137 14.78 -16.17 1.37
N MET A 138 14.22 -14.98 1.18
CA MET A 138 14.59 -14.09 0.08
C MET A 138 16.06 -13.68 0.12
N ASP A 139 16.63 -13.47 1.30
CA ASP A 139 18.04 -13.07 1.44
C ASP A 139 19.01 -14.11 0.89
N ARG A 140 18.73 -15.39 1.10
CA ARG A 140 19.57 -16.49 0.64
C ARG A 140 19.57 -16.65 -0.87
N ALA A 141 18.46 -16.32 -1.53
CA ALA A 141 18.31 -16.46 -2.97
C ALA A 141 18.71 -15.20 -3.74
N PHE A 142 18.34 -14.03 -3.22
CA PHE A 142 18.39 -12.77 -3.96
C PHE A 142 19.39 -11.77 -3.39
N GLY A 143 20.00 -12.05 -2.23
CA GLY A 143 20.98 -11.20 -1.57
C GLY A 143 20.45 -10.55 -0.30
N THR A 144 21.37 -10.16 0.58
CA THR A 144 21.07 -9.74 1.96
C THR A 144 20.21 -8.47 2.07
N GLN A 145 20.09 -7.67 1.01
CA GLN A 145 19.17 -6.53 1.02
C GLN A 145 17.69 -6.94 1.11
N TYR A 146 17.34 -8.16 0.71
CA TYR A 146 15.97 -8.69 0.78
C TYR A 146 15.70 -9.46 2.07
N LYS A 147 16.47 -9.19 3.13
CA LYS A 147 16.35 -9.92 4.39
C LYS A 147 15.07 -9.57 5.13
N SER A 148 14.33 -10.64 5.41
CA SER A 148 13.16 -10.66 6.27
C SER A 148 13.36 -11.67 7.39
N PHE A 149 12.88 -11.35 8.58
CA PHE A 149 12.93 -12.21 9.76
C PHE A 149 11.71 -11.99 10.64
N ALA A 150 11.42 -12.93 11.53
CA ALA A 150 10.31 -12.82 12.46
C ALA A 150 10.85 -12.64 13.88
N THR A 151 10.51 -11.54 14.52
CA THR A 151 10.80 -11.28 15.94
C THR A 151 9.91 -12.12 16.85
N ALA A 152 10.17 -12.10 18.17
CA ALA A 152 9.27 -12.73 19.13
C ALA A 152 7.84 -12.14 19.07
N ASN A 153 7.73 -10.82 18.87
CA ASN A 153 6.45 -10.13 18.72
C ASN A 153 5.74 -10.51 17.42
N ASP A 154 6.46 -10.61 16.30
CA ASP A 154 5.89 -11.05 15.02
C ASP A 154 5.31 -12.46 15.14
N ARG A 155 6.04 -13.38 15.77
CA ARG A 155 5.58 -14.76 16.01
C ARG A 155 4.29 -14.81 16.83
N ARG A 156 4.20 -14.02 17.91
CA ARG A 156 2.99 -13.91 18.74
C ARG A 156 1.81 -13.34 17.96
N PHE A 157 2.04 -12.26 17.22
CA PHE A 157 1.01 -11.65 16.36
C PHE A 157 0.48 -12.64 15.32
N ASN A 158 1.37 -13.35 14.63
CA ASN A 158 1.02 -14.32 13.59
C ASN A 158 0.19 -15.47 14.15
N ALA A 159 0.52 -15.96 15.34
CA ALA A 159 -0.23 -17.01 16.02
C ALA A 159 -1.67 -16.57 16.37
N TRP A 160 -1.85 -15.34 16.85
CA TRP A 160 -3.17 -14.79 17.21
C TRP A 160 -4.06 -14.47 16.02
N ARG A 161 -3.50 -14.19 14.85
CA ARG A 161 -4.26 -13.81 13.66
C ARG A 161 -4.77 -15.00 12.83
N HIS A 162 -4.45 -16.24 13.21
CA HIS A 162 -4.97 -17.46 12.58
C HIS A 162 -4.93 -17.47 11.03
N GLY A 163 -3.87 -16.89 10.46
CA GLY A 163 -3.65 -16.80 9.01
C GLY A 163 -4.45 -15.72 8.27
N GLU A 164 -5.19 -14.86 8.97
CA GLU A 164 -5.84 -13.68 8.37
C GLU A 164 -4.84 -12.56 8.04
N ARG A 165 -3.76 -12.48 8.82
CA ARG A 165 -2.68 -11.51 8.65
C ARG A 165 -1.39 -12.09 9.21
N TYR A 166 -0.28 -11.75 8.58
CA TYR A 166 1.06 -12.03 9.08
C TYR A 166 1.86 -10.72 9.20
N ARG A 167 2.85 -10.74 10.08
CA ARG A 167 3.89 -9.73 10.24
C ARG A 167 5.25 -10.39 10.18
N LEU A 168 6.19 -9.65 9.62
CA LEU A 168 7.61 -9.92 9.67
C LEU A 168 8.37 -8.60 9.65
N THR A 169 9.57 -8.60 10.18
CA THR A 169 10.48 -7.46 10.10
C THR A 169 11.36 -7.62 8.87
N THR A 170 11.53 -6.55 8.09
CA THR A 170 12.35 -6.57 6.86
C THR A 170 13.23 -5.33 6.78
N ILE A 171 14.34 -5.43 6.05
CA ILE A 171 15.06 -4.24 5.59
C ILE A 171 14.18 -3.52 4.56
N ASN A 172 13.99 -2.21 4.72
CA ASN A 172 13.16 -1.38 3.83
C ASN A 172 13.84 -0.12 3.30
N ASP A 173 15.04 0.20 3.78
CA ASP A 173 15.82 1.35 3.33
C ASP A 173 17.31 1.17 3.69
N VAL A 174 18.17 1.96 3.07
CA VAL A 174 19.61 2.01 3.35
C VAL A 174 20.01 3.47 3.50
N THR A 175 20.66 3.82 4.62
CA THR A 175 21.10 5.21 4.87
C THR A 175 22.18 5.63 3.88
N ALA A 176 22.48 6.93 3.82
CA ALA A 176 23.58 7.47 3.01
C ALA A 176 24.94 6.85 3.38
N GLU A 177 25.10 6.40 4.63
CA GLU A 177 26.29 5.70 5.13
C GLU A 177 26.31 4.20 4.81
N GLY A 178 25.30 3.68 4.08
CA GLY A 178 25.21 2.27 3.73
C GLY A 178 24.65 1.37 4.84
N LEU A 179 24.00 1.94 5.87
CA LEU A 179 23.44 1.16 6.97
C LEU A 179 21.97 0.78 6.70
N PRO A 180 21.57 -0.49 6.94
CA PRO A 180 20.18 -0.92 6.76
C PRO A 180 19.25 -0.27 7.78
N LYS A 181 18.05 0.12 7.33
CA LYS A 181 16.91 0.39 8.20
C LYS A 181 15.89 -0.72 8.07
N ILE A 182 15.27 -1.07 9.19
CA ILE A 182 14.23 -2.09 9.26
C ILE A 182 12.86 -1.47 9.49
N THR A 183 11.84 -2.16 9.01
CA THR A 183 10.43 -1.89 9.32
C THR A 183 9.67 -3.19 9.52
N VAL A 184 8.45 -3.08 10.03
CA VAL A 184 7.47 -4.17 10.03
C VAL A 184 6.75 -4.18 8.69
N LEU A 185 6.74 -5.33 8.02
CA LEU A 185 5.94 -5.61 6.85
C LEU A 185 4.65 -6.34 7.28
N ASP A 186 3.52 -5.74 6.96
CA ASP A 186 2.21 -6.37 7.13
C ASP A 186 1.79 -7.13 5.86
N LEU A 187 1.45 -8.40 6.03
CA LEU A 187 0.93 -9.28 4.99
C LEU A 187 -0.55 -9.56 5.27
N PHE A 188 -1.42 -9.06 4.41
CA PHE A 188 -2.86 -9.32 4.50
C PHE A 188 -3.23 -10.59 3.75
N CYS A 189 -4.34 -11.22 4.15
CA CYS A 189 -4.89 -12.38 3.46
C CYS A 189 -6.37 -12.14 3.11
N ASP A 190 -6.73 -12.28 1.84
CA ASP A 190 -8.08 -12.13 1.26
C ASP A 190 -8.77 -10.75 1.40
N VAL A 191 -8.64 -10.09 2.54
CA VAL A 191 -9.36 -8.87 2.92
C VAL A 191 -8.41 -7.84 3.53
N ILE A 192 -8.55 -6.58 3.13
CA ILE A 192 -7.94 -5.45 3.81
C ILE A 192 -8.88 -5.05 4.95
N ASP A 193 -8.50 -5.37 6.19
CA ASP A 193 -9.28 -5.09 7.40
C ASP A 193 -8.66 -3.92 8.17
N LEU A 194 -9.15 -2.71 7.87
CA LEU A 194 -8.74 -1.45 8.50
C LEU A 194 -9.99 -0.76 9.10
N ARG A 195 -10.23 0.52 8.78
CA ARG A 195 -11.46 1.22 9.18
C ARG A 195 -12.71 0.55 8.61
N HIS A 196 -12.59 -0.01 7.42
CA HIS A 196 -13.57 -0.87 6.79
C HIS A 196 -12.90 -2.16 6.32
N ARG A 197 -13.73 -3.11 5.90
CA ARG A 197 -13.29 -4.37 5.29
C ARG A 197 -13.44 -4.26 3.79
N VAL A 198 -12.34 -4.40 3.06
CA VAL A 198 -12.32 -4.42 1.59
C VAL A 198 -11.90 -5.81 1.13
N ASP A 199 -12.85 -6.56 0.56
CA ASP A 199 -12.62 -7.90 0.04
C ASP A 199 -12.01 -7.82 -1.37
N VAL A 200 -10.82 -8.40 -1.53
CA VAL A 200 -10.08 -8.36 -2.80
C VAL A 200 -9.93 -9.74 -3.44
N ARG A 201 -10.68 -10.76 -2.99
CA ARG A 201 -10.52 -12.13 -3.49
C ARG A 201 -10.72 -12.26 -5.01
N GLU A 202 -11.58 -11.45 -5.60
CA GLU A 202 -11.78 -11.38 -7.06
C GLU A 202 -10.50 -10.93 -7.80
N ALA A 203 -9.64 -10.11 -7.18
CA ALA A 203 -8.42 -9.59 -7.80
C ALA A 203 -7.34 -10.66 -8.01
N PHE A 204 -7.31 -11.72 -7.19
CA PHE A 204 -6.34 -12.81 -7.34
C PHE A 204 -6.52 -13.62 -8.62
N GLN A 205 -7.72 -13.62 -9.21
CA GLN A 205 -7.99 -14.38 -10.43
C GLN A 205 -7.34 -13.75 -11.66
N ASN A 206 -7.26 -12.41 -11.67
CA ASN A 206 -6.74 -11.62 -12.79
C ASN A 206 -5.55 -10.77 -12.34
N TYR A 207 -4.67 -11.37 -11.53
CA TYR A 207 -3.60 -10.64 -10.86
C TYR A 207 -2.58 -10.06 -11.85
N LYS A 208 -2.36 -10.70 -13.00
CA LYS A 208 -1.44 -10.19 -14.03
C LYS A 208 -2.04 -9.02 -14.79
N GLU A 209 -3.32 -9.12 -15.12
CA GLU A 209 -4.11 -8.08 -15.77
C GLU A 209 -4.22 -6.83 -14.89
N ASN A 210 -4.26 -7.02 -13.56
CA ASN A 210 -4.20 -5.94 -12.57
C ASN A 210 -2.76 -5.52 -12.21
N LEU A 211 -1.76 -5.86 -13.02
CA LEU A 211 -0.35 -5.48 -12.81
C LEU A 211 0.18 -5.86 -11.41
N TYR A 212 -0.24 -7.02 -10.91
CA TYR A 212 0.08 -7.55 -9.57
C TYR A 212 -0.37 -6.61 -8.45
N THR A 213 -1.48 -5.91 -8.63
CA THR A 213 -2.12 -5.08 -7.60
C THR A 213 -3.56 -5.55 -7.34
N ILE A 214 -4.21 -4.94 -6.34
CA ILE A 214 -5.64 -5.18 -6.08
C ILE A 214 -6.59 -4.59 -7.16
N GLY A 215 -6.06 -3.92 -8.17
CA GLY A 215 -6.78 -3.23 -9.25
C GLY A 215 -7.26 -1.84 -8.85
N LEU A 216 -7.52 -0.99 -9.85
CA LEU A 216 -7.84 0.43 -9.68
C LEU A 216 -9.03 0.69 -8.74
N GLU A 217 -10.13 -0.06 -8.88
CA GLU A 217 -11.32 0.16 -8.06
C GLU A 217 -11.05 -0.13 -6.58
N ASN A 218 -10.41 -1.28 -6.29
CA ASN A 218 -10.07 -1.62 -4.91
C ASN A 218 -8.99 -0.69 -4.36
N LEU A 219 -8.06 -0.17 -5.18
CA LEU A 219 -7.11 0.85 -4.75
C LEU A 219 -7.82 2.13 -4.31
N ILE A 220 -8.72 2.68 -5.14
CA ILE A 220 -9.53 3.86 -4.79
C ILE A 220 -10.31 3.60 -3.50
N ILE A 221 -11.02 2.47 -3.40
CA ILE A 221 -11.80 2.11 -2.20
C ILE A 221 -10.89 1.98 -0.98
N SER A 222 -9.75 1.30 -1.11
CA SER A 222 -8.82 1.07 0.00
C SER A 222 -8.18 2.34 0.55
N LYS A 223 -8.07 3.39 -0.28
CA LYS A 223 -7.59 4.72 0.11
C LYS A 223 -8.71 5.59 0.67
N ALA A 224 -9.86 5.61 0.00
CA ALA A 224 -11.03 6.39 0.39
C ALA A 224 -11.80 5.82 1.58
N GLN A 225 -11.42 4.64 2.12
CA GLN A 225 -11.99 4.10 3.35
C GLN A 225 -11.49 4.80 4.63
N PHE A 226 -10.50 5.70 4.54
CA PHE A 226 -9.96 6.36 5.72
C PHE A 226 -11.00 7.26 6.37
N ILE A 227 -11.26 7.02 7.66
CA ILE A 227 -12.20 7.80 8.45
C ILE A 227 -11.87 7.67 9.94
N LEU A 228 -12.01 8.78 10.66
CA LEU A 228 -12.00 8.85 12.12
C LEU A 228 -12.85 10.05 12.57
N ASP A 229 -13.13 10.12 13.87
CA ASP A 229 -13.73 11.30 14.48
C ASP A 229 -12.81 11.95 15.52
N MET A 230 -13.02 13.24 15.74
CA MET A 230 -12.27 14.04 16.72
C MET A 230 -13.22 14.98 17.45
N PRO A 231 -12.92 15.43 18.68
CA PRO A 231 -13.60 16.55 19.30
C PRO A 231 -13.64 17.76 18.36
N LYS A 232 -14.76 18.49 18.33
CA LYS A 232 -14.95 19.63 17.42
C LYS A 232 -13.94 20.76 17.67
N GLU A 233 -13.43 20.87 18.89
CA GLU A 233 -12.42 21.84 19.30
C GLU A 233 -11.09 21.64 18.54
N CYS A 234 -10.80 20.42 18.07
CA CYS A 234 -9.62 20.12 17.25
C CYS A 234 -9.68 20.73 15.83
N ALA A 235 -10.82 21.26 15.39
CA ALA A 235 -10.95 21.86 14.06
C ALA A 235 -9.99 23.04 13.84
N GLU A 236 -9.79 23.87 14.87
CA GLU A 236 -8.86 25.01 14.79
C GLU A 236 -7.39 24.56 14.74
N GLU A 237 -7.05 23.45 15.39
CA GLU A 237 -5.72 22.85 15.32
C GLU A 237 -5.46 22.28 13.93
N LEU A 238 -6.41 21.54 13.36
CA LEU A 238 -6.31 21.07 11.98
C LEU A 238 -6.09 22.22 11.00
N LYS A 239 -6.78 23.35 11.19
CA LYS A 239 -6.59 24.55 10.36
C LYS A 239 -5.20 25.15 10.52
N LYS A 240 -4.66 25.22 11.74
CA LYS A 240 -3.27 25.68 11.99
C LYS A 240 -2.23 24.78 11.33
N CYS A 241 -2.49 23.48 11.28
CA CYS A 241 -1.65 22.49 10.60
C CYS A 241 -1.98 22.33 9.11
N GLU A 242 -2.82 23.20 8.53
CA GLU A 242 -3.28 23.15 7.14
C GLU A 242 -3.86 21.78 6.71
N CYS A 243 -4.49 21.09 7.66
CA CYS A 243 -5.10 19.77 7.52
C CYS A 243 -6.64 19.81 7.60
N ASP A 244 -7.25 20.99 7.69
CA ASP A 244 -8.71 21.17 7.72
C ASP A 244 -9.40 20.74 6.41
N TYR A 245 -8.65 20.62 5.32
CA TYR A 245 -9.14 19.98 4.11
C TYR A 245 -9.62 18.55 4.31
N ARG A 246 -9.16 17.86 5.37
CA ARG A 246 -9.55 16.50 5.69
C ARG A 246 -10.94 16.41 6.35
N ILE A 247 -11.50 17.52 6.84
CA ILE A 247 -12.80 17.53 7.53
C ILE A 247 -13.92 17.20 6.53
N LEU A 248 -14.62 16.09 6.74
CA LEU A 248 -15.68 15.64 5.85
C LEU A 248 -17.00 16.35 6.16
N SER A 249 -17.68 16.84 5.11
CA SER A 249 -18.99 17.47 5.24
C SER A 249 -20.08 16.41 5.46
N TYR A 250 -20.46 16.18 6.72
CA TYR A 250 -21.52 15.23 7.08
C TYR A 250 -22.36 15.72 8.28
N PRO A 251 -23.52 16.36 8.04
CA PRO A 251 -24.28 17.08 9.08
C PRO A 251 -25.05 16.18 10.06
N TYR A 252 -25.04 14.86 9.84
CA TYR A 252 -25.84 13.90 10.62
C TYR A 252 -25.08 13.29 11.79
N TYR A 253 -23.79 13.59 11.93
CA TYR A 253 -22.95 13.07 13.00
C TYR A 253 -23.14 13.80 14.33
N ALA A 254 -22.52 13.27 15.38
CA ALA A 254 -22.49 13.88 16.71
C ALA A 254 -22.04 15.34 16.67
N LYS A 255 -22.81 16.23 17.34
CA LYS A 255 -22.65 17.70 17.24
C LYS A 255 -21.35 18.23 17.84
N ASP A 256 -20.78 17.48 18.78
CA ASP A 256 -19.53 17.73 19.49
C ASP A 256 -18.30 17.13 18.79
N LYS A 257 -18.50 16.53 17.61
CA LYS A 257 -17.45 15.87 16.84
C LYS A 257 -17.32 16.43 15.42
N ILE A 258 -16.12 16.28 14.87
CA ILE A 258 -15.85 16.39 13.44
C ILE A 258 -15.43 15.03 12.90
N ILE A 259 -15.71 14.78 11.63
CA ILE A 259 -15.24 13.60 10.91
C ILE A 259 -14.06 14.00 10.04
N VAL A 260 -12.99 13.21 10.11
CA VAL A 260 -11.75 13.44 9.38
C VAL A 260 -11.49 12.28 8.44
N GLY A 261 -11.25 12.60 7.18
CA GLY A 261 -10.98 11.67 6.09
C GLY A 261 -9.50 11.53 5.75
N MET A 262 -9.26 11.21 4.48
CA MET A 262 -7.95 10.90 3.90
C MET A 262 -6.83 11.86 4.31
N GLU A 263 -5.63 11.34 4.49
CA GLU A 263 -4.39 12.11 4.63
C GLU A 263 -3.91 12.62 3.26
N GLU A 264 -2.96 13.56 3.27
CA GLU A 264 -2.39 14.12 2.03
C GLU A 264 -1.92 13.02 1.06
N LYS A 265 -1.20 12.01 1.58
CA LYS A 265 -0.69 10.91 0.78
C LYS A 265 -1.81 10.12 0.08
N ASP A 266 -2.96 9.97 0.73
CA ASP A 266 -4.09 9.21 0.19
C ASP A 266 -4.88 10.05 -0.81
N VAL A 267 -5.00 11.37 -0.58
CA VAL A 267 -5.53 12.32 -1.56
C VAL A 267 -4.66 12.32 -2.83
N LYS A 268 -3.33 12.43 -2.70
CA LYS A 268 -2.39 12.36 -3.84
C LYS A 268 -2.53 11.06 -4.61
N ASP A 269 -2.59 9.93 -3.91
CA ASP A 269 -2.74 8.61 -4.52
C ASP A 269 -4.05 8.48 -5.31
N VAL A 270 -5.16 8.94 -4.74
CA VAL A 270 -6.46 8.93 -5.42
C VAL A 270 -6.47 9.88 -6.61
N CYS A 271 -5.91 11.09 -6.48
CA CYS A 271 -5.77 12.04 -7.58
C CYS A 271 -4.92 11.48 -8.72
N ALA A 272 -3.85 10.73 -8.43
CA ALA A 272 -2.99 10.13 -9.45
C ALA A 272 -3.77 9.10 -10.28
N ILE A 273 -4.58 8.28 -9.61
CA ILE A 273 -5.46 7.32 -10.29
C ILE A 273 -6.45 8.05 -11.21
N PHE A 274 -7.13 9.10 -10.72
CA PHE A 274 -8.07 9.85 -11.55
C PHE A 274 -7.40 10.73 -12.61
N LEU A 275 -6.12 11.08 -12.46
CA LEU A 275 -5.39 11.83 -13.47
C LEU A 275 -4.97 10.94 -14.63
N ASP A 276 -4.46 9.75 -14.33
CA ASP A 276 -3.86 8.85 -15.33
C ASP A 276 -4.88 7.89 -15.96
N HIS A 277 -6.02 7.64 -15.30
CA HIS A 277 -7.04 6.70 -15.77
C HIS A 277 -8.40 7.35 -15.97
N GLU A 278 -9.03 7.05 -17.10
CA GLU A 278 -10.40 7.47 -17.40
C GLU A 278 -11.44 6.53 -16.77
N ILE A 279 -12.67 7.03 -16.61
CA ILE A 279 -13.81 6.20 -16.26
C ILE A 279 -14.20 5.36 -17.48
N GLY A 280 -14.30 4.04 -17.31
CA GLY A 280 -14.66 3.15 -18.40
C GLY A 280 -14.44 1.69 -18.07
N VAL A 281 -14.65 0.81 -19.05
CA VAL A 281 -14.43 -0.64 -18.93
C VAL A 281 -13.18 -1.03 -19.72
N GLY A 282 -12.35 -1.88 -19.13
CA GLY A 282 -11.15 -2.42 -19.77
C GLY A 282 -9.92 -2.33 -18.87
N ALA A 283 -8.78 -2.76 -19.42
CA ALA A 283 -7.50 -2.64 -18.74
C ALA A 283 -7.17 -1.17 -18.48
N GLU A 284 -6.65 -0.87 -17.29
CA GLU A 284 -6.21 0.48 -16.89
C GLU A 284 -7.30 1.57 -17.03
N LYS A 285 -8.58 1.20 -16.86
CA LYS A 285 -9.71 2.13 -16.72
C LYS A 285 -10.43 1.89 -15.40
N ILE A 286 -11.09 2.92 -14.88
CA ILE A 286 -11.86 2.85 -13.63
C ILE A 286 -13.29 2.39 -13.95
N ASP A 287 -13.62 1.14 -13.63
CA ASP A 287 -14.94 0.58 -13.86
C ASP A 287 -15.91 0.98 -12.75
N ALA A 288 -16.71 2.01 -13.05
CA ALA A 288 -17.73 2.54 -12.14
C ALA A 288 -18.81 1.50 -11.75
N HIS A 289 -19.17 0.57 -12.65
CA HIS A 289 -20.14 -0.48 -12.34
C HIS A 289 -19.57 -1.52 -11.40
N LYS A 290 -18.31 -1.92 -11.60
CA LYS A 290 -17.59 -2.80 -10.68
C LYS A 290 -17.46 -2.16 -9.30
N MET A 291 -17.06 -0.90 -9.23
CA MET A 291 -16.95 -0.16 -7.97
C MET A 291 -18.31 -0.03 -7.26
N ARG A 292 -19.39 0.28 -8.00
CA ARG A 292 -20.75 0.29 -7.47
C ARG A 292 -21.14 -1.07 -6.85
N ARG A 293 -20.91 -2.17 -7.57
CA ARG A 293 -21.22 -3.54 -7.10
C ARG A 293 -20.47 -3.90 -5.81
N ILE A 294 -19.23 -3.44 -5.66
CA ILE A 294 -18.46 -3.63 -4.42
C ILE A 294 -19.11 -2.85 -3.27
N LEU A 295 -19.41 -1.57 -3.50
CA LEU A 295 -19.93 -0.67 -2.46
C LEU A 295 -21.39 -0.96 -2.07
N GLU A 296 -22.21 -1.50 -2.96
CA GLU A 296 -23.60 -1.90 -2.65
C GLU A 296 -23.69 -2.97 -1.55
N LYS A 297 -22.64 -3.78 -1.38
CA LYS A 297 -22.56 -4.81 -0.35
C LYS A 297 -22.36 -4.24 1.06
N ASP A 298 -21.83 -3.01 1.17
CA ASP A 298 -21.57 -2.36 2.46
C ASP A 298 -21.87 -0.86 2.39
N LYS A 299 -23.06 -0.48 2.87
CA LYS A 299 -23.51 0.93 2.91
C LYS A 299 -22.61 1.83 3.78
N LYS A 300 -21.92 1.27 4.78
CA LYS A 300 -21.03 2.01 5.68
C LYS A 300 -19.74 2.39 4.95
N LEU A 301 -19.13 1.43 4.26
CA LEU A 301 -17.98 1.67 3.39
C LEU A 301 -18.36 2.62 2.24
N ALA A 302 -19.50 2.39 1.59
CA ALA A 302 -20.00 3.24 0.51
C ALA A 302 -20.13 4.72 0.93
N LEU A 303 -20.67 4.98 2.12
CA LEU A 303 -20.76 6.32 2.67
C LEU A 303 -19.37 6.94 2.85
N THR A 304 -18.44 6.23 3.50
CA THR A 304 -17.09 6.73 3.75
C THR A 304 -16.36 7.08 2.45
N VAL A 305 -16.38 6.18 1.46
CA VAL A 305 -15.77 6.40 0.16
C VAL A 305 -16.39 7.60 -0.54
N THR A 306 -17.73 7.70 -0.53
CA THR A 306 -18.46 8.82 -1.14
C THR A 306 -18.08 10.15 -0.50
N LEU A 307 -18.01 10.22 0.84
CA LEU A 307 -17.65 11.45 1.56
C LEU A 307 -16.20 11.87 1.24
N ASN A 308 -15.26 10.94 1.23
CA ASN A 308 -13.86 11.22 0.90
C ASN A 308 -13.69 11.73 -0.54
N LEU A 309 -14.37 11.10 -1.52
CA LEU A 309 -14.33 11.54 -2.91
C LEU A 309 -15.00 12.92 -3.11
N LYS A 310 -16.16 13.16 -2.47
CA LYS A 310 -16.81 14.47 -2.49
C LYS A 310 -15.93 15.56 -1.89
N ASN A 311 -15.21 15.24 -0.82
CA ASN A 311 -14.34 16.19 -0.16
C ASN A 311 -13.19 16.68 -1.07
N ILE A 312 -12.67 15.82 -1.96
CA ILE A 312 -11.70 16.25 -3.00
C ILE A 312 -12.35 17.26 -3.96
N VAL A 313 -13.58 16.99 -4.41
CA VAL A 313 -14.33 17.85 -5.34
C VAL A 313 -14.70 19.20 -4.71
N GLU A 314 -15.08 19.21 -3.44
CA GLU A 314 -15.50 20.41 -2.70
C GLU A 314 -14.33 21.31 -2.31
N LYS A 315 -13.09 20.78 -2.27
CA LYS A 315 -11.90 21.50 -1.82
C LYS A 315 -10.76 21.48 -2.87
N PRO A 316 -11.03 21.95 -4.11
CA PRO A 316 -10.07 21.87 -5.20
C PRO A 316 -8.82 22.75 -4.99
N GLU A 317 -8.92 23.76 -4.13
CA GLU A 317 -7.84 24.69 -3.80
C GLU A 317 -6.61 23.98 -3.23
N VAL A 318 -6.81 22.89 -2.47
CA VAL A 318 -5.72 22.10 -1.88
C VAL A 318 -4.88 21.43 -2.97
N LEU A 319 -5.52 21.04 -4.09
CA LEU A 319 -4.84 20.35 -5.19
C LEU A 319 -3.91 21.29 -5.98
N LYS A 320 -4.11 22.61 -5.90
CA LYS A 320 -3.23 23.61 -6.55
C LYS A 320 -1.80 23.59 -6.02
N ARG A 321 -1.57 22.94 -4.87
CA ARG A 321 -0.24 22.70 -4.30
C ARG A 321 0.60 21.74 -5.14
N TRP A 322 -0.03 20.87 -5.93
CA TRP A 322 0.64 19.77 -6.62
C TRP A 322 0.34 19.73 -8.12
N MET A 323 -0.82 20.23 -8.53
CA MET A 323 -1.37 20.04 -9.86
C MET A 323 -1.69 21.37 -10.55
N SER A 324 -1.58 21.39 -11.86
CA SER A 324 -2.06 22.48 -12.71
C SER A 324 -3.58 22.54 -12.75
N LYS A 325 -4.13 23.69 -13.19
CA LYS A 325 -5.59 23.87 -13.31
C LYS A 325 -6.25 22.82 -14.19
N ASN A 326 -5.62 22.44 -15.30
CA ASN A 326 -6.18 21.47 -16.25
C ASN A 326 -6.23 20.05 -15.65
N GLU A 327 -5.18 19.66 -14.93
CA GLU A 327 -5.11 18.37 -14.25
C GLU A 327 -6.16 18.30 -13.13
N ILE A 328 -6.32 19.39 -12.35
CA ILE A 328 -7.36 19.50 -11.32
C ILE A 328 -8.75 19.34 -11.94
N SER A 329 -9.03 20.04 -13.04
CA SER A 329 -10.32 19.91 -13.75
C SER A 329 -10.57 18.48 -14.24
N THR A 330 -9.54 17.79 -14.73
CA THR A 330 -9.62 16.39 -15.18
C THR A 330 -9.98 15.45 -14.01
N VAL A 331 -9.27 15.57 -12.89
CA VAL A 331 -9.53 14.77 -11.69
C VAL A 331 -10.93 15.01 -11.16
N ILE A 332 -11.34 16.27 -11.01
CA ILE A 332 -12.66 16.63 -10.49
C ILE A 332 -13.77 16.09 -11.39
N HIS A 333 -13.64 16.27 -12.71
CA HIS A 333 -14.61 15.76 -13.67
C HIS A 333 -14.81 14.25 -13.52
N ARG A 334 -13.72 13.47 -13.52
CA ARG A 334 -13.78 12.01 -13.41
C ARG A 334 -14.31 11.54 -12.06
N ILE A 335 -13.94 12.20 -10.95
CA ILE A 335 -14.52 11.91 -9.63
C ILE A 335 -16.03 12.19 -9.63
N GLN A 336 -16.48 13.30 -10.21
CA GLN A 336 -17.90 13.63 -10.31
C GLN A 336 -18.66 12.62 -11.19
N GLU A 337 -18.08 12.15 -12.29
CA GLU A 337 -18.65 11.09 -13.12
C GLU A 337 -18.80 9.78 -12.34
N LEU A 338 -17.77 9.36 -11.61
CA LEU A 338 -17.83 8.17 -10.77
C LEU A 338 -18.90 8.32 -9.68
N LEU A 339 -18.93 9.46 -8.98
CA LEU A 339 -19.90 9.73 -7.90
C LEU A 339 -21.36 9.61 -8.37
N LYS A 340 -21.67 9.92 -9.63
CA LYS A 340 -23.02 9.73 -10.21
C LYS A 340 -23.41 8.25 -10.34
N ALA A 341 -22.43 7.36 -10.49
CA ALA A 341 -22.64 5.93 -10.69
C ALA A 341 -22.67 5.13 -9.36
N LEU A 342 -22.06 5.67 -8.30
CA LEU A 342 -21.99 5.03 -6.98
C LEU A 342 -23.39 4.88 -6.34
N PRO A 343 -23.57 3.91 -5.42
CA PRO A 343 -24.86 3.72 -4.77
C PRO A 343 -25.28 4.93 -3.94
N ILE A 344 -26.58 5.23 -3.93
CA ILE A 344 -27.16 6.26 -3.07
C ILE A 344 -27.29 5.71 -1.64
N ILE A 345 -26.87 6.50 -0.66
CA ILE A 345 -26.89 6.12 0.75
C ILE A 345 -27.91 6.98 1.51
N ASP A 346 -29.11 6.46 1.70
CA ASP A 346 -30.20 7.15 2.42
C ASP A 346 -30.06 7.07 3.94
N LYS A 347 -29.36 6.05 4.43
CA LYS A 347 -29.17 5.83 5.86
C LYS A 347 -28.22 6.89 6.42
N LYS A 348 -28.62 7.47 7.55
CA LYS A 348 -27.86 8.46 8.32
C LYS A 348 -27.28 7.79 9.56
N TRP A 349 -26.04 8.13 9.90
CA TRP A 349 -25.37 7.64 11.10
C TRP A 349 -24.94 8.81 11.98
N ASP A 350 -25.30 8.74 13.25
CA ASP A 350 -24.97 9.71 14.29
C ASP A 350 -23.82 9.24 15.21
N LYS A 351 -23.33 8.01 14.99
CA LYS A 351 -22.28 7.31 15.74
C LYS A 351 -21.28 6.68 14.77
N PRO A 352 -20.06 6.31 15.23
CA PRO A 352 -19.06 5.70 14.37
C PRO A 352 -19.64 4.51 13.59
N TRP A 353 -19.55 4.55 12.26
CA TRP A 353 -20.00 3.47 11.41
C TRP A 353 -18.86 2.60 10.88
N TRP A 354 -17.62 2.94 11.23
CA TRP A 354 -16.38 2.24 10.93
C TRP A 354 -15.85 1.48 12.15
N ASN A 355 -14.74 0.76 11.96
CA ASN A 355 -14.02 0.10 13.05
C ASN A 355 -13.13 1.10 13.81
N THR A 356 -13.47 1.36 15.07
CA THR A 356 -12.72 2.26 15.96
C THR A 356 -11.56 1.58 16.69
N ALA A 357 -11.50 0.25 16.67
CA ALA A 357 -10.45 -0.52 17.35
C ALA A 357 -9.16 -0.72 16.52
N VAL A 358 -9.16 -0.29 15.25
CA VAL A 358 -7.93 -0.24 14.44
C VAL A 358 -7.10 0.96 14.87
N GLU A 359 -5.79 0.76 15.02
CA GLU A 359 -4.82 1.82 15.36
C GLU A 359 -5.05 3.05 14.48
N THR A 360 -5.18 4.19 15.14
CA THR A 360 -5.29 5.50 14.50
C THR A 360 -3.89 6.01 14.21
N PRO A 361 -3.56 6.42 12.97
CA PRO A 361 -2.30 7.14 12.74
C PRO A 361 -2.27 8.36 13.66
N ILE A 362 -1.14 8.56 14.33
CA ILE A 362 -0.90 9.80 15.06
C ILE A 362 -0.81 10.89 14.01
N ILE A 363 -1.62 11.95 14.15
CA ILE A 363 -1.52 13.13 13.30
C ILE A 363 -0.19 13.80 13.68
N GLU A 364 0.83 13.62 12.83
CA GLU A 364 2.13 14.30 12.94
C GLU A 364 2.08 15.70 12.35
#